data_AF-C5MI23-F1
#
_entry.id   AF-C5MI23-F1
#
_cell.length_a   1.000
_cell.length_b   1.000
_cell.length_c   1.000
_cell.angle_alpha   90.00
_cell.angle_beta   90.00
_cell.angle_gamma   90.00
#
_symmetry.space_group_name_H-M   'P 1'
#
loop_
_entity.id
_entity.type
_entity.pdbx_description
1 polymer ?
#
loop_
_entity_poly.entity_id
_entity_poly.type
_entity_poly.pdbx_seq_one_letter_code
_entity_poly.pdbx_strand_id
1 'polypeptide(L)'
;MPQFKDKEDFCKQTNVRPEKDQELIKFAYEHLDHLPFDRNDKEAYENYERMISGMIYNDRQKDLFEIRCKCRDFMLDYGDFRTRNYKTLEDYQLAKTNHLKKFIGHVGDGTYMEYPIYFDYGFNTYLGENFYSNYNLIILDVSIVKIGDNVMCGPNVSILTPSHPIDPTLRYEYLENALPITIGNGVWLGGGCTILGGVTVGDGSVVAAGAVVNKDVPPNTVVAGVPAKVIKTMDPRDPNFDIQAELKKYGMDHIA
;
A
#
# COMPACT_ATOMS: atom_id res chain seq x y z
N MET A 1 8.00 33.24 9.66
CA MET A 1 8.53 32.09 8.90
C MET A 1 9.20 31.16 9.90
N PRO A 2 9.01 29.85 9.80
CA PRO A 2 9.74 28.90 10.64
C PRO A 2 11.24 29.16 10.47
N GLN A 3 11.95 29.28 11.59
CA GLN A 3 13.40 29.43 11.59
C GLN A 3 14.01 28.05 11.78
N PHE A 4 14.65 27.53 10.74
CA PHE A 4 15.42 26.30 10.81
C PHE A 4 16.88 26.64 11.07
N LYS A 5 17.47 26.01 12.08
CA LYS A 5 18.88 26.25 12.44
C LYS A 5 19.83 25.66 11.40
N ASP A 6 19.46 24.51 10.86
CA ASP A 6 20.23 23.74 9.88
C ASP A 6 19.31 22.74 9.16
N LYS A 7 19.89 21.92 8.28
CA LYS A 7 19.19 20.85 7.53
C LYS A 7 18.54 19.82 8.46
N GLU A 8 19.19 19.48 9.58
CA GLU A 8 18.70 18.46 10.50
C GLU A 8 17.46 18.95 11.25
N ASP A 9 17.48 20.20 11.70
CA ASP A 9 16.35 20.89 12.32
C ASP A 9 15.15 20.97 11.35
N PHE A 10 15.41 21.31 10.08
CA PHE A 10 14.39 21.27 9.03
C PHE A 10 13.77 19.87 8.87
N CYS A 11 14.59 18.83 8.75
CA CYS A 11 14.13 17.45 8.58
C CYS A 11 13.29 16.98 9.78
N LYS A 12 13.74 17.28 11.02
CA LYS A 12 13.00 16.94 12.25
C LYS A 12 11.63 17.61 12.33
N GLN A 13 11.54 18.88 11.94
CA GLN A 13 10.28 19.63 12.02
C GLN A 13 9.30 19.32 10.88
N THR A 14 9.77 18.75 9.78
CA THR A 14 8.96 18.48 8.57
C THR A 14 8.73 16.99 8.31
N ASN A 15 9.35 16.11 9.09
CA ASN A 15 9.34 14.65 8.88
C ASN A 15 9.94 14.22 7.53
N VAL A 16 10.78 15.06 6.93
CA VAL A 16 11.52 14.80 5.69
C VAL A 16 12.80 14.05 6.02
N ARG A 17 13.18 13.07 5.20
CA ARG A 17 14.48 12.40 5.34
C ARG A 17 15.62 13.27 4.81
N PRO A 18 16.77 13.33 5.51
CA PRO A 18 17.89 14.16 5.09
C PRO A 18 18.62 13.59 3.87
N GLU A 19 18.51 12.29 3.62
CA GLU A 19 19.24 11.55 2.58
C GLU A 19 18.34 10.48 1.96
N LYS A 20 18.74 10.02 0.77
CA LYS A 20 18.06 8.96 0.04
C LYS A 20 18.19 7.63 0.79
N ASP A 21 17.12 6.85 0.80
CA ASP A 21 17.12 5.50 1.35
C ASP A 21 17.54 4.52 0.25
N GLN A 22 18.81 4.09 0.30
CA GLN A 22 19.38 3.20 -0.70
C GLN A 22 18.69 1.82 -0.73
N GLU A 23 18.11 1.37 0.38
CA GLU A 23 17.42 0.08 0.43
C GLU A 23 16.03 0.17 -0.23
N LEU A 24 15.31 1.28 -0.07
CA LEU A 24 14.05 1.51 -0.80
C LEU A 24 14.28 1.65 -2.30
N ILE A 25 15.34 2.37 -2.69
CA ILE A 25 15.73 2.56 -4.08
C ILE A 25 16.09 1.22 -4.71
N LYS A 26 16.97 0.46 -4.06
CA LYS A 26 17.34 -0.88 -4.51
C LYS A 26 16.12 -1.78 -4.64
N PHE A 27 15.25 -1.81 -3.62
CA PHE A 27 14.02 -2.59 -3.67
C PHE A 27 13.15 -2.22 -4.86
N ALA A 28 12.96 -0.92 -5.13
CA ALA A 28 12.13 -0.47 -6.25
C ALA A 28 12.67 -1.00 -7.58
N TYR A 29 13.98 -0.95 -7.82
CA TYR A 29 14.56 -1.42 -9.08
C TYR A 29 14.66 -2.93 -9.23
N GLU A 30 14.71 -3.66 -8.12
CA GLU A 30 14.80 -5.12 -8.13
C GLU A 30 13.43 -5.79 -8.17
N HIS A 31 12.38 -5.13 -7.67
CA HIS A 31 11.09 -5.78 -7.42
C HIS A 31 9.86 -5.07 -7.98
N LEU A 32 9.99 -3.84 -8.50
CA LEU A 32 8.86 -3.13 -9.08
C LEU A 32 9.01 -2.99 -10.61
N ASP A 33 7.94 -3.36 -11.30
CA ASP A 33 7.77 -3.22 -12.72
C ASP A 33 7.20 -1.82 -13.07
N HIS A 34 7.20 -1.52 -14.37
CA HIS A 34 6.50 -0.35 -14.95
C HIS A 34 6.95 1.03 -14.45
N LEU A 35 8.15 1.13 -13.87
CA LEU A 35 8.72 2.41 -13.46
C LEU A 35 8.77 3.37 -14.68
N PRO A 36 8.09 4.54 -14.63
CA PRO A 36 7.81 5.35 -15.82
C PRO A 36 8.97 6.29 -16.21
N PHE A 37 10.15 6.15 -15.62
CA PHE A 37 11.27 7.08 -15.80
C PHE A 37 12.33 6.50 -16.73
N ASP A 38 12.81 7.32 -17.67
CA ASP A 38 14.00 6.97 -18.45
C ASP A 38 15.22 6.95 -17.53
N ARG A 39 15.89 5.80 -17.43
CA ARG A 39 17.14 5.67 -16.65
C ARG A 39 18.29 6.54 -17.17
N ASN A 40 18.17 7.06 -18.39
CA ASN A 40 19.13 8.01 -18.97
C ASN A 40 18.77 9.47 -18.64
N ASP A 41 17.55 9.76 -18.20
CA ASP A 41 17.15 11.06 -17.69
C ASP A 41 17.50 11.14 -16.19
N LYS A 42 18.66 11.74 -15.92
CA LYS A 42 19.16 11.89 -14.55
C LYS A 42 18.26 12.73 -13.67
N GLU A 43 17.54 13.72 -14.22
CA GLU A 43 16.69 14.60 -13.42
C GLU A 43 15.43 13.86 -12.98
N ALA A 44 14.80 13.13 -13.91
CA ALA A 44 13.60 12.36 -13.60
C ALA A 44 13.86 11.24 -12.60
N TYR A 45 14.96 10.53 -12.79
CA TYR A 45 15.36 9.47 -11.90
C TYR A 45 15.78 9.99 -10.51
N GLU A 46 16.52 11.11 -10.43
CA GLU A 46 16.86 11.76 -9.16
C GLU A 46 15.61 12.14 -8.37
N ASN A 47 14.63 12.76 -9.03
CA ASN A 47 13.40 13.18 -8.36
C ASN A 47 12.57 11.98 -7.87
N TYR A 48 12.49 10.90 -8.67
CA TYR A 48 11.85 9.66 -8.25
C TYR A 48 12.52 9.03 -7.02
N GLU A 49 13.85 8.90 -7.02
CA GLU A 49 14.58 8.34 -5.89
C GLU A 49 14.36 9.13 -4.60
N ARG A 50 14.29 10.47 -4.70
CA ARG A 50 13.96 11.35 -3.58
C ARG A 50 12.54 11.10 -3.07
N MET A 51 11.58 11.01 -3.99
CA MET A 51 10.16 10.76 -3.70
C MET A 51 9.97 9.48 -2.87
N ILE A 52 10.49 8.35 -3.36
CA ILE A 52 10.31 7.07 -2.68
C ILE A 52 11.11 6.96 -1.38
N SER A 53 12.22 7.71 -1.26
CA SER A 53 13.06 7.75 -0.07
C SER A 53 12.49 8.60 1.08
N GLY A 54 11.43 9.35 0.83
CA GLY A 54 10.87 10.30 1.81
C GLY A 54 11.67 11.58 1.98
N MET A 55 12.52 11.90 1.00
CA MET A 55 13.05 13.24 0.84
C MET A 55 12.00 14.16 0.21
N ILE A 56 12.23 15.47 0.27
CA ILE A 56 11.47 16.41 -0.57
C ILE A 56 11.75 16.11 -2.04
N TYR A 57 10.68 16.05 -2.81
CA TYR A 57 10.69 15.86 -4.25
C TYR A 57 9.76 16.89 -4.91
N ASN A 58 9.83 17.01 -6.24
CA ASN A 58 8.97 17.87 -7.02
C ASN A 58 7.78 17.04 -7.56
N ASP A 59 6.63 17.16 -6.92
CA ASP A 59 5.36 16.49 -7.28
C ASP A 59 4.78 16.97 -8.63
N ARG A 60 5.25 18.12 -9.14
CA ARG A 60 4.86 18.73 -10.42
C ARG A 60 5.79 18.40 -11.56
N GLN A 61 6.81 17.58 -11.34
CA GLN A 61 7.60 17.09 -12.45
C GLN A 61 6.66 16.43 -13.46
N LYS A 62 6.83 16.79 -14.74
CA LYS A 62 5.93 16.39 -15.83
C LYS A 62 5.64 14.89 -15.83
N ASP A 63 6.66 14.05 -15.70
CA ASP A 63 6.51 12.59 -15.76
C ASP A 63 5.67 12.05 -14.61
N LEU A 64 5.89 12.55 -13.39
CA LEU A 64 5.09 12.20 -12.21
C LEU A 64 3.64 12.67 -12.35
N PHE A 65 3.41 13.88 -12.86
CA PHE A 65 2.06 14.36 -13.08
C PHE A 65 1.30 13.55 -14.14
N GLU A 66 1.94 13.27 -15.28
CA GLU A 66 1.35 12.50 -16.37
C GLU A 66 0.98 11.08 -15.94
N ILE A 67 1.85 10.42 -15.18
CA ILE A 67 1.58 9.04 -14.73
C ILE A 67 0.44 8.98 -13.70
N ARG A 68 0.27 9.99 -12.82
CA ARG A 68 -0.91 10.07 -11.92
C ARG A 68 -2.22 10.16 -12.71
N CYS A 69 -2.22 10.91 -13.82
CA CYS A 69 -3.37 10.95 -14.72
C CYS A 69 -3.63 9.59 -15.38
N LYS A 70 -2.59 8.94 -15.92
CA LYS A 70 -2.71 7.60 -16.54
C LYS A 70 -3.16 6.53 -15.56
N CYS A 71 -2.74 6.62 -14.30
CA CYS A 71 -3.18 5.71 -13.24
C CYS A 71 -4.70 5.74 -13.07
N ARG A 72 -5.32 6.93 -13.11
CA ARG A 72 -6.78 7.08 -12.99
C ARG A 72 -7.52 6.41 -14.14
N ASP A 73 -7.08 6.65 -15.38
CA ASP A 73 -7.66 6.01 -16.56
C ASP A 73 -7.55 4.48 -16.46
N PHE A 74 -6.38 3.99 -16.05
CA PHE A 74 -6.15 2.55 -15.86
C PHE A 74 -7.07 1.91 -14.82
N MET A 75 -7.38 2.62 -13.71
CA MET A 75 -8.33 2.13 -12.71
C MET A 75 -9.77 2.17 -13.21
N LEU A 76 -10.14 3.14 -14.06
CA LEU A 76 -11.45 3.15 -14.73
C LEU A 76 -11.59 1.94 -15.66
N ASP A 77 -10.56 1.62 -16.44
CA ASP A 77 -10.53 0.44 -17.30
C ASP A 77 -10.68 -0.85 -16.49
N TYR A 78 -10.02 -0.96 -15.32
CA TYR A 78 -10.20 -2.09 -14.41
C TYR A 78 -11.66 -2.25 -13.95
N GLY A 79 -12.33 -1.13 -13.71
CA GLY A 79 -13.75 -1.09 -13.35
C GLY A 79 -14.70 -1.47 -14.49
N ASP A 80 -14.25 -1.51 -15.75
CA ASP A 80 -15.12 -1.82 -16.89
C ASP A 80 -15.28 -3.32 -17.17
N PHE A 81 -14.50 -4.17 -16.52
CA PHE A 81 -14.65 -5.62 -16.63
C PHE A 81 -16.07 -6.06 -16.23
N ARG A 82 -16.71 -6.90 -17.06
CA ARG A 82 -18.05 -7.45 -16.81
C ARG A 82 -17.99 -8.96 -16.82
N THR A 83 -18.45 -9.60 -15.74
CA THR A 83 -18.51 -11.06 -15.62
C THR A 83 -19.22 -11.72 -16.81
N ARG A 84 -20.29 -11.09 -17.33
CA ARG A 84 -21.06 -11.57 -18.50
C ARG A 84 -20.25 -11.69 -19.81
N ASN A 85 -19.06 -11.08 -19.88
CA ASN A 85 -18.20 -11.10 -21.07
C ASN A 85 -17.23 -12.30 -21.07
N TYR A 86 -17.24 -13.12 -20.01
CA TYR A 86 -16.32 -14.24 -19.82
C TYR A 86 -17.08 -15.56 -19.71
N LYS A 87 -16.43 -16.67 -20.10
CA LYS A 87 -17.03 -18.01 -20.06
C LYS A 87 -17.13 -18.57 -18.65
N THR A 88 -16.11 -18.32 -17.83
CA THR A 88 -16.00 -18.76 -16.44
C THR A 88 -15.66 -17.58 -15.53
N LEU A 89 -15.91 -17.72 -14.22
CA LEU A 89 -15.48 -16.73 -13.23
C LEU A 89 -13.96 -16.69 -13.09
N GLU A 90 -13.29 -17.83 -13.28
CA GLU A 90 -11.83 -17.93 -13.30
C GLU A 90 -11.21 -17.09 -14.42
N ASP A 91 -11.77 -17.17 -15.64
CA ASP A 91 -11.33 -16.34 -16.78
C ASP A 91 -11.50 -14.84 -16.48
N TYR A 92 -12.62 -14.47 -15.85
CA TYR A 92 -12.89 -13.08 -15.43
C TYR A 92 -11.90 -12.58 -14.39
N GLN A 93 -11.64 -13.37 -13.34
CA GLN A 93 -10.68 -13.04 -12.29
C GLN A 93 -9.26 -12.93 -12.86
N LEU A 94 -8.83 -13.91 -13.66
CA LEU A 94 -7.52 -13.92 -14.31
C LEU A 94 -7.34 -12.70 -15.22
N ALA A 95 -8.37 -12.33 -15.99
CA ALA A 95 -8.32 -11.15 -16.85
C ALA A 95 -8.16 -9.86 -16.04
N LYS A 96 -8.83 -9.73 -14.89
CA LYS A 96 -8.66 -8.61 -13.96
C LYS A 96 -7.27 -8.58 -13.35
N THR A 97 -6.74 -9.70 -12.87
CA THR A 97 -5.37 -9.78 -12.32
C THR A 97 -4.32 -9.43 -13.39
N ASN A 98 -4.49 -9.95 -14.61
CA ASN A 98 -3.61 -9.64 -15.75
C ASN A 98 -3.72 -8.17 -16.18
N HIS A 99 -4.86 -7.51 -15.98
CA HIS A 99 -4.96 -6.07 -16.15
C HIS A 99 -4.04 -5.39 -15.16
N LEU A 100 -4.22 -5.60 -13.85
CA LEU A 100 -3.42 -4.99 -12.78
C LEU A 100 -1.91 -5.15 -12.97
N LYS A 101 -1.46 -6.35 -13.37
CA LYS A 101 -0.05 -6.67 -13.67
C LYS A 101 0.60 -5.79 -14.75
N LYS A 102 -0.17 -5.02 -15.52
CA LYS A 102 0.35 -4.11 -16.55
C LYS A 102 0.74 -2.72 -16.02
N PHE A 103 0.44 -2.41 -14.75
CA PHE A 103 0.61 -1.04 -14.24
C PHE A 103 0.99 -0.97 -12.76
N ILE A 104 0.47 -1.87 -11.93
CA ILE A 104 0.88 -1.97 -10.52
C ILE A 104 2.29 -2.56 -10.45
N GLY A 105 3.11 -2.05 -9.53
CA GLY A 105 4.54 -2.34 -9.46
C GLY A 105 4.83 -3.84 -9.32
N HIS A 106 4.06 -4.55 -8.50
CA HIS A 106 4.05 -6.01 -8.51
C HIS A 106 2.69 -6.53 -8.05
N VAL A 107 2.22 -7.62 -8.66
CA VAL A 107 0.97 -8.27 -8.32
C VAL A 107 1.18 -9.79 -8.29
N GLY A 108 1.17 -10.37 -7.10
CA GLY A 108 1.24 -11.82 -6.92
C GLY A 108 -0.03 -12.53 -7.41
N ASP A 109 0.09 -13.82 -7.66
CA ASP A 109 -1.01 -14.67 -8.11
C ASP A 109 -2.11 -14.77 -7.03
N GLY A 110 -3.35 -15.03 -7.45
CA GLY A 110 -4.50 -15.05 -6.54
C GLY A 110 -4.99 -13.66 -6.09
N THR A 111 -4.33 -12.57 -6.51
CA THR A 111 -4.77 -11.21 -6.19
C THR A 111 -6.13 -10.87 -6.80
N TYR A 112 -7.05 -10.38 -5.98
CA TYR A 112 -8.36 -9.90 -6.42
C TYR A 112 -8.79 -8.64 -5.65
N MET A 113 -9.26 -7.62 -6.37
CA MET A 113 -9.71 -6.36 -5.78
C MET A 113 -11.09 -5.98 -6.27
N GLU A 114 -11.97 -5.65 -5.34
CA GLU A 114 -13.29 -5.12 -5.65
C GLU A 114 -13.22 -3.65 -6.07
N TYR A 115 -13.78 -3.32 -7.23
CA TYR A 115 -13.83 -1.95 -7.73
C TYR A 115 -14.92 -1.14 -6.99
N PRO A 116 -14.69 0.13 -6.60
CA PRO A 116 -13.57 0.99 -7.00
C PRO A 116 -12.30 0.77 -6.20
N ILE A 117 -11.16 1.00 -6.87
CA ILE A 117 -9.82 1.03 -6.28
C ILE A 117 -9.11 2.32 -6.70
N TYR A 118 -8.29 2.87 -5.81
CA TYR A 118 -7.62 4.15 -6.01
C TYR A 118 -6.14 4.05 -5.67
N PHE A 119 -5.31 4.54 -6.59
CA PHE A 119 -3.87 4.69 -6.42
C PHE A 119 -3.43 6.11 -6.80
N ASP A 120 -2.33 6.58 -6.23
CA ASP A 120 -1.65 7.77 -6.78
C ASP A 120 -0.89 7.41 -8.05
N TYR A 121 -0.03 6.39 -7.94
CA TYR A 121 0.93 5.99 -8.97
C TYR A 121 0.77 4.53 -9.39
N GLY A 122 0.40 3.63 -8.48
CA GLY A 122 0.26 2.19 -8.70
C GLY A 122 1.60 1.44 -8.79
N PHE A 123 2.57 1.97 -9.53
CA PHE A 123 3.87 1.32 -9.76
C PHE A 123 4.77 1.28 -8.52
N ASN A 124 4.46 2.02 -7.44
CA ASN A 124 5.20 1.98 -6.18
C ASN A 124 4.66 0.94 -5.19
N THR A 125 3.63 0.19 -5.59
CA THR A 125 2.99 -0.82 -4.75
C THR A 125 3.46 -2.22 -5.13
N TYR A 126 3.95 -2.96 -4.14
CA TYR A 126 4.23 -4.39 -4.20
C TYR A 126 3.12 -5.17 -3.49
N LEU A 127 2.40 -6.01 -4.21
CA LEU A 127 1.41 -6.94 -3.66
C LEU A 127 1.93 -8.38 -3.76
N GLY A 128 1.98 -9.08 -2.63
CA GLY A 128 2.27 -10.51 -2.57
C GLY A 128 1.15 -11.38 -3.17
N GLU A 129 1.20 -12.67 -2.88
CA GLU A 129 0.20 -13.64 -3.34
C GLU A 129 -1.09 -13.57 -2.53
N ASN A 130 -2.21 -13.94 -3.15
CA ASN A 130 -3.53 -14.06 -2.52
C ASN A 130 -3.98 -12.77 -1.81
N PHE A 131 -3.60 -11.60 -2.32
CA PHE A 131 -4.09 -10.31 -1.83
C PHE A 131 -5.57 -10.14 -2.16
N TYR A 132 -6.40 -9.91 -1.16
CA TYR A 132 -7.81 -9.59 -1.34
C TYR A 132 -8.11 -8.19 -0.84
N SER A 133 -8.83 -7.40 -1.64
CA SER A 133 -9.48 -6.18 -1.15
C SER A 133 -10.95 -6.13 -1.47
N ASN A 134 -11.72 -5.75 -0.46
CA ASN A 134 -13.11 -5.37 -0.62
C ASN A 134 -13.21 -3.92 -1.19
N TYR A 135 -14.43 -3.44 -1.42
CA TYR A 135 -14.70 -2.19 -2.13
C TYR A 135 -13.95 -0.98 -1.56
N ASN A 136 -13.59 -0.05 -2.44
CA ASN A 136 -13.07 1.27 -2.08
C ASN A 136 -11.73 1.22 -1.34
N LEU A 137 -10.82 0.36 -1.80
CA LEU A 137 -9.42 0.40 -1.36
C LEU A 137 -8.74 1.66 -1.90
N ILE A 138 -8.03 2.37 -1.02
CA ILE A 138 -7.22 3.55 -1.37
C ILE A 138 -5.78 3.27 -0.96
N ILE A 139 -4.85 3.33 -1.92
CA ILE A 139 -3.40 3.24 -1.67
C ILE A 139 -2.74 4.49 -2.28
N LEU A 140 -2.39 5.46 -1.44
CA LEU A 140 -1.59 6.61 -1.87
C LEU A 140 -0.11 6.24 -1.79
N ASP A 141 0.44 5.74 -2.90
CA ASP A 141 1.78 5.15 -3.03
C ASP A 141 2.82 6.13 -3.57
N VAL A 142 2.89 7.33 -2.99
CA VAL A 142 3.99 8.27 -3.24
C VAL A 142 5.35 7.66 -2.83
N SER A 143 5.42 6.96 -1.69
CA SER A 143 6.54 6.08 -1.34
C SER A 143 6.15 4.61 -1.50
N ILE A 144 7.12 3.72 -1.29
CA ILE A 144 6.96 2.28 -1.49
C ILE A 144 5.94 1.71 -0.50
N VAL A 145 4.94 1.00 -1.02
CA VAL A 145 3.99 0.20 -0.24
C VAL A 145 4.29 -1.27 -0.49
N LYS A 146 4.67 -1.99 0.56
CA LYS A 146 4.91 -3.44 0.51
C LYS A 146 3.78 -4.15 1.23
N ILE A 147 3.07 -5.03 0.55
CA ILE A 147 2.02 -5.87 1.12
C ILE A 147 2.41 -7.33 0.88
N GLY A 148 2.50 -8.10 1.95
CA GLY A 148 2.85 -9.52 1.91
C GLY A 148 1.73 -10.41 1.39
N ASP A 149 1.90 -11.71 1.60
CA ASP A 149 1.00 -12.74 1.10
C ASP A 149 -0.22 -12.92 2.01
N ASN A 150 -1.34 -13.36 1.43
CA ASN A 150 -2.58 -13.70 2.13
C ASN A 150 -3.15 -12.54 2.96
N VAL A 151 -2.94 -11.30 2.51
CA VAL A 151 -3.47 -10.11 3.17
C VAL A 151 -4.91 -9.87 2.71
N MET A 152 -5.78 -9.57 3.67
CA MET A 152 -7.18 -9.27 3.41
C MET A 152 -7.53 -7.86 3.85
N CYS A 153 -8.15 -7.08 2.97
CA CYS A 153 -8.68 -5.76 3.26
C CYS A 153 -10.21 -5.77 3.27
N GLY A 154 -10.79 -5.28 4.36
CA GLY A 154 -12.19 -4.88 4.42
C GLY A 154 -12.47 -3.65 3.52
N PRO A 155 -13.72 -3.21 3.43
CA PRO A 155 -14.08 -2.10 2.56
C PRO A 155 -13.58 -0.76 3.13
N ASN A 156 -13.29 0.21 2.26
CA ASN A 156 -12.86 1.56 2.64
C ASN A 156 -11.52 1.63 3.40
N VAL A 157 -10.62 0.66 3.22
CA VAL A 157 -9.27 0.70 3.79
C VAL A 157 -8.43 1.76 3.07
N SER A 158 -7.69 2.56 3.84
CA SER A 158 -6.78 3.59 3.33
C SER A 158 -5.34 3.33 3.76
N ILE A 159 -4.42 3.23 2.81
CA ILE A 159 -2.97 3.06 3.02
C ILE A 159 -2.29 4.30 2.46
N LEU A 160 -1.76 5.16 3.34
CA LEU A 160 -1.42 6.54 3.01
C LEU A 160 0.05 6.84 3.31
N THR A 161 0.92 6.71 2.30
CA THR A 161 2.34 7.08 2.43
C THR A 161 2.61 8.60 2.51
N PRO A 162 1.87 9.50 1.83
CA PRO A 162 2.24 10.91 1.78
C PRO A 162 1.95 11.65 3.08
N SER A 163 2.73 12.70 3.30
CA SER A 163 2.61 13.66 4.38
C SER A 163 2.97 15.05 3.86
N HIS A 164 2.51 16.07 4.57
CA HIS A 164 2.87 17.45 4.32
C HIS A 164 3.40 18.09 5.60
N PRO A 165 4.25 19.13 5.50
CA PRO A 165 4.65 19.92 6.64
C PRO A 165 3.43 20.43 7.43
N ILE A 166 3.53 20.43 8.76
CA ILE A 166 2.46 20.95 9.63
C ILE A 166 2.36 22.48 9.48
N ASP A 167 3.49 23.15 9.21
CA ASP A 167 3.52 24.59 8.93
C ASP A 167 2.86 24.90 7.57
N PRO A 168 1.76 25.69 7.54
CA PRO A 168 1.10 26.06 6.30
C PRO A 168 1.99 26.83 5.32
N THR A 169 2.97 27.63 5.79
CA THR A 169 3.83 28.40 4.87
C THR A 169 4.73 27.49 4.05
N LEU A 170 5.13 26.35 4.60
CA LEU A 170 5.86 25.33 3.85
C LEU A 170 4.94 24.57 2.88
N ARG A 171 3.68 24.35 3.24
CA ARG A 171 2.70 23.71 2.35
C ARG A 171 2.35 24.56 1.13
N TYR A 172 2.37 25.89 1.25
CA TYR A 172 2.14 26.79 0.10
C TYR A 172 3.23 26.71 -0.96
N GLU A 173 4.42 26.27 -0.56
CA GLU A 173 5.54 25.96 -1.46
C GLU A 173 5.43 24.54 -2.05
N TYR A 174 4.29 23.87 -1.88
CA TYR A 174 4.00 22.51 -2.37
C TYR A 174 4.97 21.45 -1.87
N LEU A 175 5.55 21.67 -0.67
CA LEU A 175 6.42 20.70 -0.05
C LEU A 175 5.61 19.45 0.34
N GLU A 176 6.07 18.33 -0.17
CA GLU A 176 5.52 17.00 0.08
C GLU A 176 6.68 16.03 0.33
N ASN A 177 6.41 15.05 1.19
CA ASN A 177 7.24 13.88 1.35
C ASN A 177 6.36 12.66 1.65
N ALA A 178 6.92 11.46 1.54
CA ALA A 178 6.20 10.24 1.84
C ALA A 178 7.09 9.25 2.58
N LEU A 179 6.52 8.45 3.46
CA LEU A 179 7.25 7.40 4.16
C LEU A 179 6.68 6.04 3.75
N PRO A 180 7.54 5.01 3.57
CA PRO A 180 7.09 3.71 3.09
C PRO A 180 6.16 3.05 4.10
N ILE A 181 5.31 2.14 3.63
CA ILE A 181 4.47 1.30 4.48
C ILE A 181 4.79 -0.15 4.19
N THR A 182 4.94 -0.96 5.24
CA THR A 182 5.09 -2.42 5.12
C THR A 182 3.94 -3.12 5.84
N ILE A 183 3.23 -3.98 5.14
CA ILE A 183 2.19 -4.85 5.68
C ILE A 183 2.68 -6.28 5.51
N GLY A 184 2.83 -6.98 6.63
CA GLY A 184 3.29 -8.35 6.69
C GLY A 184 2.29 -9.37 6.13
N ASN A 185 2.67 -10.64 6.19
CA ASN A 185 1.88 -11.75 5.67
C ASN A 185 0.67 -12.04 6.56
N GLY A 186 -0.44 -12.48 5.98
CA GLY A 186 -1.63 -12.92 6.73
C GLY A 186 -2.31 -11.82 7.55
N VAL A 187 -2.04 -10.55 7.24
CA VAL A 187 -2.65 -9.40 7.93
C VAL A 187 -4.10 -9.23 7.49
N TRP A 188 -4.98 -8.94 8.45
CA TRP A 188 -6.35 -8.52 8.18
C TRP A 188 -6.56 -7.04 8.52
N LEU A 189 -6.84 -6.24 7.50
CA LEU A 189 -7.19 -4.83 7.63
C LEU A 189 -8.71 -4.69 7.68
N GLY A 190 -9.26 -4.36 8.84
CA GLY A 190 -10.69 -4.16 9.04
C GLY A 190 -11.23 -2.95 8.28
N GLY A 191 -12.51 -3.00 7.92
CA GLY A 191 -13.13 -1.96 7.08
C GLY A 191 -12.98 -0.54 7.66
N GLY A 192 -12.65 0.43 6.80
CA GLY A 192 -12.48 1.83 7.19
C GLY A 192 -11.23 2.13 8.01
N CYS A 193 -10.29 1.18 8.18
CA CYS A 193 -9.05 1.49 8.88
C CYS A 193 -8.09 2.31 7.99
N THR A 194 -7.16 3.02 8.63
CA THR A 194 -6.15 3.84 7.98
C THR A 194 -4.76 3.47 8.48
N ILE A 195 -3.83 3.22 7.55
CA ILE A 195 -2.41 2.99 7.82
C ILE A 195 -1.62 4.22 7.34
N LEU A 196 -0.87 4.86 8.23
CA LEU A 196 -0.11 6.07 7.91
C LEU A 196 1.33 5.75 7.49
N GLY A 197 1.93 6.65 6.72
CA GLY A 197 3.30 6.53 6.21
C GLY A 197 4.33 6.28 7.32
N GLY A 198 5.28 5.38 7.04
CA GLY A 198 6.34 4.99 7.97
C GLY A 198 5.98 3.85 8.92
N VAL A 199 4.77 3.27 8.79
CA VAL A 199 4.31 2.16 9.62
C VAL A 199 4.68 0.81 9.02
N THR A 200 5.11 -0.11 9.89
CA THR A 200 5.17 -1.55 9.64
C THR A 200 4.07 -2.26 10.43
N VAL A 201 3.23 -3.04 9.74
CA VAL A 201 2.25 -3.96 10.35
C VAL A 201 2.81 -5.37 10.29
N GLY A 202 3.13 -5.95 11.45
CA GLY A 202 3.73 -7.27 11.54
C GLY A 202 2.79 -8.40 11.13
N ASP A 203 3.37 -9.51 10.70
CA ASP A 203 2.68 -10.71 10.21
C ASP A 203 1.55 -11.19 11.13
N GLY A 204 0.47 -11.68 10.54
CA GLY A 204 -0.68 -12.27 11.22
C GLY A 204 -1.50 -11.29 12.05
N SER A 205 -1.21 -9.98 11.98
CA SER A 205 -1.90 -8.98 12.79
C SER A 205 -3.27 -8.62 12.23
N VAL A 206 -4.14 -8.13 13.10
CA VAL A 206 -5.47 -7.62 12.76
C VAL A 206 -5.54 -6.14 13.10
N VAL A 207 -5.90 -5.31 12.13
CA VAL A 207 -6.26 -3.91 12.34
C VAL A 207 -7.78 -3.84 12.41
N ALA A 208 -8.34 -3.44 13.55
CA ALA A 208 -9.79 -3.35 13.71
C ALA A 208 -10.39 -2.28 12.78
N ALA A 209 -11.67 -2.44 12.46
CA ALA A 209 -12.42 -1.49 11.66
C ALA A 209 -12.35 -0.07 12.26
N GLY A 210 -12.16 0.94 11.39
CA GLY A 210 -12.05 2.35 11.77
C GLY A 210 -10.79 2.75 12.56
N ALA A 211 -9.82 1.84 12.77
CA ALA A 211 -8.59 2.17 13.48
C ALA A 211 -7.66 3.06 12.64
N VAL A 212 -6.91 3.96 13.30
CA VAL A 212 -5.87 4.78 12.65
C VAL A 212 -4.50 4.37 13.20
N VAL A 213 -3.75 3.64 12.37
CA VAL A 213 -2.44 3.10 12.71
C VAL A 213 -1.37 4.13 12.37
N ASN A 214 -0.77 4.71 13.40
CA ASN A 214 0.27 5.75 13.30
C ASN A 214 1.62 5.34 13.90
N LYS A 215 1.76 4.07 14.29
CA LYS A 215 2.96 3.44 14.85
C LYS A 215 3.00 1.99 14.41
N ASP A 216 4.20 1.40 14.42
CA ASP A 216 4.39 -0.01 14.10
C ASP A 216 3.52 -0.93 14.96
N VAL A 217 3.00 -1.98 14.32
CA VAL A 217 2.15 -3.00 14.93
C VAL A 217 2.97 -4.29 15.06
N PRO A 218 3.19 -4.81 16.28
CA PRO A 218 3.88 -6.08 16.46
C PRO A 218 3.11 -7.24 15.80
N PRO A 219 3.81 -8.28 15.30
CA PRO A 219 3.18 -9.44 14.69
C PRO A 219 2.23 -10.16 15.65
N ASN A 220 1.21 -10.83 15.10
CA ASN A 220 0.19 -11.59 15.81
C ASN A 220 -0.53 -10.78 16.89
N THR A 221 -0.80 -9.49 16.62
CA THR A 221 -1.59 -8.65 17.52
C THR A 221 -2.86 -8.14 16.86
N VAL A 222 -3.86 -7.83 17.69
CA VAL A 222 -5.04 -7.06 17.28
C VAL A 222 -4.85 -5.64 17.78
N VAL A 223 -4.93 -4.67 16.88
CA VAL A 223 -4.89 -3.24 17.20
C VAL A 223 -6.23 -2.57 16.90
N ALA A 224 -6.63 -1.62 17.73
CA ALA A 224 -7.87 -0.86 17.55
C ALA A 224 -7.76 0.57 18.09
N GLY A 225 -8.62 1.46 17.60
CA GLY A 225 -8.78 2.83 18.10
C GLY A 225 -8.10 3.91 17.26
N VAL A 226 -8.24 5.15 17.71
CA VAL A 226 -7.66 6.36 17.10
C VAL A 226 -6.96 7.17 18.21
N PRO A 227 -5.62 7.11 18.33
CA PRO A 227 -4.70 6.24 17.57
C PRO A 227 -4.85 4.76 17.96
N ALA A 228 -4.48 3.88 17.03
CA ALA A 228 -4.54 2.43 17.24
C ALA A 228 -3.58 1.98 18.35
N LYS A 229 -4.05 1.06 19.20
CA LYS A 229 -3.27 0.43 20.27
C LYS A 229 -3.50 -1.07 20.25
N VAL A 230 -2.50 -1.83 20.68
CA VAL A 230 -2.64 -3.28 20.90
C VAL A 230 -3.71 -3.52 21.96
N ILE A 231 -4.73 -4.30 21.61
CA ILE A 231 -5.81 -4.72 22.51
C ILE A 231 -5.77 -6.22 22.82
N LYS A 232 -5.08 -7.01 22.00
CA LYS A 232 -4.98 -8.46 22.14
C LYS A 232 -3.73 -8.98 21.44
N THR A 233 -3.09 -10.00 22.01
CA THR A 233 -2.13 -10.86 21.33
C THR A 233 -2.83 -12.15 20.89
N MET A 234 -2.40 -12.72 19.76
CA MET A 234 -2.94 -13.96 19.22
C MET A 234 -1.84 -15.01 19.22
N ASP A 235 -2.20 -16.21 19.67
CA ASP A 235 -1.32 -17.36 19.54
C ASP A 235 -1.56 -18.03 18.17
N PRO A 236 -0.51 -18.55 17.52
CA PRO A 236 -0.68 -19.36 16.32
C PRO A 236 -1.62 -20.54 16.58
N ARG A 237 -2.45 -20.88 15.59
CA ARG A 237 -3.30 -22.07 15.65
C ARG A 237 -2.44 -23.32 15.87
N ASP A 238 -2.90 -24.24 16.71
CA ASP A 238 -2.29 -25.57 16.84
C ASP A 238 -2.16 -26.21 15.44
N PRO A 239 -0.95 -26.60 14.99
CA PRO A 239 -0.77 -27.23 13.69
C PRO A 239 -1.50 -28.57 13.55
N ASN A 240 -1.83 -29.23 14.66
CA ASN A 240 -2.61 -30.47 14.67
C ASN A 240 -4.13 -30.22 14.69
N PHE A 241 -4.58 -28.95 14.70
CA PHE A 241 -5.99 -28.63 14.64
C PHE A 241 -6.57 -29.02 13.27
N ASP A 242 -7.38 -30.07 13.27
CA ASP A 242 -8.08 -30.56 12.08
C ASP A 242 -9.29 -29.67 11.77
N ILE A 243 -9.05 -28.61 11.02
CA ILE A 243 -10.11 -27.70 10.55
C ILE A 243 -11.13 -28.43 9.66
N GLN A 244 -10.74 -29.46 8.92
CA GLN A 244 -11.65 -30.18 8.04
C GLN A 244 -12.63 -31.04 8.82
N ALA A 245 -12.15 -31.74 9.87
CA ALA A 245 -13.05 -32.42 10.81
C ALA A 245 -13.98 -31.46 11.53
N GLU A 246 -13.51 -30.25 11.89
CA GLU A 246 -14.36 -29.23 12.50
C GLU A 246 -15.43 -28.72 11.53
N LEU A 247 -15.05 -28.33 10.30
CA LEU A 247 -15.97 -27.88 9.25
C LEU A 247 -17.03 -28.95 8.91
N LYS A 248 -16.65 -30.22 8.89
CA LYS A 248 -17.59 -31.34 8.69
C LYS A 248 -18.70 -31.37 9.73
N LYS A 249 -18.42 -31.00 10.99
CA LYS A 249 -19.46 -30.89 12.04
C LYS A 249 -20.52 -29.83 11.70
N TYR A 250 -20.16 -28.83 10.89
CA TYR A 250 -21.06 -27.79 10.41
C TYR A 250 -21.61 -28.07 9.00
N GLY A 251 -21.33 -29.25 8.41
CA GLY A 251 -21.72 -29.57 7.03
C GLY A 251 -20.99 -28.74 5.96
N MET A 252 -19.79 -28.24 6.29
CA MET A 252 -18.96 -27.38 5.45
C MET A 252 -17.72 -28.12 4.91
N ASP A 253 -17.80 -29.43 4.76
CA ASP A 253 -16.73 -30.31 4.27
C ASP A 253 -16.35 -30.10 2.79
N HIS A 254 -17.06 -29.20 2.09
CA HIS A 254 -16.76 -28.77 0.73
C HIS A 254 -15.90 -27.51 0.64
N ILE A 255 -15.60 -26.85 1.78
CA ILE A 255 -14.69 -25.71 1.83
C ILE A 255 -13.26 -26.25 1.97
N ALA A 256 -12.53 -26.24 0.86
CA ALA A 256 -11.13 -26.62 0.77
C ALA A 256 -10.33 -25.49 0.10
#